data_AF-A0AAU7EG48-F1
#
_entry.id   AF-A0AAU7EG48-F1
#
_cell.length_a   1.000
_cell.length_b   1.000
_cell.length_c   1.000
_cell.angle_alpha   90.00
_cell.angle_beta   90.00
_cell.angle_gamma   90.00
#
_symmetry.space_group_name_H-M   'P 1'
#
loop_
_entity.id
_entity.type
_entity.pdbx_description
1 polymer ?
#
loop_
_entity_poly.entity_id
_entity_poly.type
_entity_poly.pdbx_seq_one_letter_code
_entity_poly.pdbx_strand_id
1 'polypeptide(L)'
;MAFDAFLADRIRQQLKEKHIYFSELGIMGGLCFKVDNKMLCGIHFDKKFGNNLLMARVGEAVYESELEKPNCLPMDFTGRPMKGYIFVTPDGFDADDDLSYWLDLCLAFNPLAKASKPKKKIK
;
A
#
# COMPACT_ATOMS: atom_id res chain seq x y z
N MET A 1 8.63 16.06 -9.31
CA MET A 1 7.38 15.26 -9.33
C MET A 1 7.59 14.10 -8.36
N ALA A 2 6.69 13.91 -7.38
CA ALA A 2 6.99 13.21 -6.12
C ALA A 2 6.42 11.79 -6.01
N PHE A 3 5.85 11.24 -7.10
CA PHE A 3 5.39 9.87 -7.22
C PHE A 3 5.28 9.50 -8.70
N ASP A 4 5.33 8.21 -9.01
CA ASP A 4 5.13 7.69 -10.37
C ASP A 4 3.66 7.74 -10.78
N ALA A 5 3.36 8.55 -11.81
CA ALA A 5 2.00 8.69 -12.32
C ALA A 5 1.53 7.44 -13.08
N PHE A 6 2.42 6.69 -13.72
CA PHE A 6 2.08 5.46 -14.42
C PHE A 6 1.71 4.37 -13.43
N LEU A 7 2.49 4.21 -12.36
CA LEU A 7 2.16 3.26 -11.29
C LEU A 7 0.82 3.61 -10.63
N ALA A 8 0.58 4.90 -10.37
CA ALA A 8 -0.69 5.35 -9.84
C ALA A 8 -1.86 5.01 -10.77
N ASP A 9 -1.69 5.18 -12.09
CA ASP A 9 -2.72 4.84 -13.07
C ASP A 9 -2.99 3.33 -13.13
N ARG A 10 -1.94 2.49 -13.10
CA ARG A 10 -2.08 1.02 -13.04
C ARG A 10 -2.90 0.58 -11.83
N ILE A 11 -2.58 1.10 -10.64
CA ILE A 11 -3.35 0.81 -9.41
C ILE A 11 -4.80 1.25 -9.56
N ARG A 12 -5.06 2.43 -10.13
CA ARG A 12 -6.43 2.93 -10.38
C ARG A 12 -7.20 2.00 -11.32
N GLN A 13 -6.57 1.53 -12.39
CA GLN A 13 -7.20 0.62 -13.34
C GLN A 13 -7.56 -0.71 -12.68
N GLN A 14 -6.62 -1.35 -11.97
CA GLN A 14 -6.84 -2.59 -11.23
C GLN A 14 -7.99 -2.47 -10.21
N LEU A 15 -8.03 -1.37 -9.44
CA LEU A 15 -9.11 -1.13 -8.48
C LEU A 15 -10.47 -0.88 -9.15
N LYS A 16 -10.49 -0.17 -10.28
CA LYS A 16 -11.70 0.04 -11.07
C LYS A 16 -12.22 -1.26 -11.67
N GLU A 17 -11.33 -2.10 -12.19
CA GLU A 17 -11.67 -3.41 -12.78
C GLU A 17 -12.27 -4.35 -11.72
N LYS A 18 -11.75 -4.32 -10.49
CA LYS A 18 -12.33 -5.04 -9.35
C LYS A 18 -13.60 -4.39 -8.78
N HIS A 19 -14.11 -3.31 -9.39
CA HIS A 19 -15.29 -2.53 -8.94
C HIS A 19 -15.20 -2.01 -7.50
N ILE A 20 -14.00 -1.59 -7.08
CA ILE A 20 -13.75 -1.17 -5.70
C ILE A 20 -13.73 0.34 -5.61
N TYR A 21 -14.50 0.88 -4.66
CA TYR A 21 -14.48 2.31 -4.37
C TYR A 21 -13.22 2.67 -3.59
N PHE A 22 -12.33 3.43 -4.22
CA PHE A 22 -11.12 3.94 -3.60
C PHE A 22 -11.09 5.48 -3.55
N SER A 23 -10.30 6.02 -2.64
CA SER A 23 -10.03 7.43 -2.47
C SER A 23 -8.52 7.65 -2.40
N GLU A 24 -8.06 8.68 -3.06
CA GLU A 24 -6.64 8.99 -3.16
C GLU A 24 -6.29 10.09 -2.18
N LEU A 25 -5.28 9.85 -1.34
CA LEU A 25 -4.75 10.82 -0.41
C LEU A 25 -3.29 11.09 -0.76
N GLY A 26 -3.01 12.30 -1.25
CA GLY A 26 -1.63 12.76 -1.41
C GLY A 26 -0.93 12.83 -0.06
N ILE A 27 0.23 12.19 0.04
CA ILE A 27 1.09 12.24 1.22
C ILE A 27 2.40 12.94 0.87
N MET A 28 3.14 13.38 1.89
CA MET A 28 4.40 14.07 1.69
C MET A 28 5.44 13.08 1.12
N GLY A 29 5.72 13.18 -0.17
CA GLY A 29 6.59 12.26 -0.90
C GLY A 29 5.89 11.01 -1.44
N GLY A 30 4.59 11.04 -1.71
CA GLY A 30 3.90 9.89 -2.28
C GLY A 30 2.39 10.07 -2.48
N LEU A 31 1.71 8.98 -2.84
CA LEU A 31 0.26 8.91 -3.02
C LEU A 31 -0.28 7.67 -2.30
N CYS A 32 -1.36 7.79 -1.53
CA CYS A 32 -1.97 6.65 -0.87
C CYS A 32 -3.39 6.40 -1.36
N PHE A 33 -3.74 5.13 -1.55
CA PHE A 33 -5.07 4.66 -1.89
C PHE A 33 -5.78 4.10 -0.66
N LYS A 34 -6.98 4.61 -0.42
CA LYS A 34 -7.85 4.18 0.66
C LYS A 34 -9.09 3.52 0.10
N VAL A 35 -9.52 2.43 0.68
CA VAL A 35 -10.78 1.73 0.38
C VAL A 35 -11.59 1.70 1.66
N ASP A 36 -12.87 2.09 1.64
CA ASP A 36 -13.74 2.11 2.84
C ASP A 36 -13.15 2.89 4.06
N ASN A 37 -12.52 4.05 3.81
CA ASN A 37 -11.76 4.81 4.81
C ASN A 37 -10.58 4.07 5.47
N LYS A 38 -10.21 2.88 4.96
CA LYS A 38 -9.05 2.12 5.38
C LYS A 38 -7.94 2.29 4.34
N MET A 39 -6.70 2.34 4.80
CA MET A 39 -5.54 2.34 3.90
C MET A 39 -5.40 0.94 3.29
N LEU A 40 -5.37 0.86 1.96
CA LEU A 40 -5.19 -0.39 1.21
C LEU A 40 -3.74 -0.48 0.73
N CYS A 41 -3.34 0.48 -0.10
CA CYS A 41 -2.02 0.54 -0.70
C CYS A 41 -1.60 2.00 -0.92
N GLY A 42 -0.36 2.21 -1.34
CA GLY A 42 0.17 3.53 -1.64
C GLY A 42 1.51 3.44 -2.33
N ILE A 43 1.98 4.57 -2.82
CA ILE A 43 3.25 4.75 -3.49
C ILE A 43 4.01 5.76 -2.64
N HIS A 44 5.23 5.40 -2.24
CA HIS A 44 6.11 6.26 -1.49
C HIS A 44 7.40 6.46 -2.29
N PHE A 45 7.74 7.69 -2.60
CA PHE A 45 8.99 8.02 -3.27
C PHE A 45 10.10 8.20 -2.24
N ASP A 46 11.06 7.28 -2.24
CA ASP A 46 12.21 7.39 -1.38
C ASP A 46 13.36 8.14 -2.09
N LYS A 47 13.75 9.28 -1.51
CA LYS A 47 14.82 10.12 -2.06
C LYS A 47 16.22 9.52 -1.90
N LYS A 48 16.44 8.60 -0.96
CA LYS A 48 17.74 7.94 -0.76
C LYS A 48 17.97 6.86 -1.81
N PHE A 49 16.92 6.12 -2.17
CA PHE A 49 16.99 5.08 -3.19
C PHE A 49 16.69 5.60 -4.61
N GLY A 50 16.12 6.82 -4.72
CA GLY A 50 15.77 7.43 -6.01
C GLY A 50 14.59 6.75 -6.71
N ASN A 51 13.87 5.89 -6.01
CA ASN A 51 12.86 4.99 -6.56
C ASN A 51 11.52 5.11 -5.82
N ASN A 52 10.45 4.70 -6.50
CA ASN A 52 9.13 4.55 -5.89
C ASN A 52 9.03 3.19 -5.22
N LEU A 53 8.59 3.17 -3.98
CA LEU A 53 8.28 1.98 -3.21
C LEU A 53 6.76 1.83 -3.14
N LEU A 54 6.25 0.62 -3.32
CA LEU A 54 4.84 0.32 -3.17
C LEU A 54 4.57 -0.04 -1.71
N MET A 55 3.78 0.78 -1.03
CA MET A 55 3.26 0.45 0.28
C MET A 55 2.04 -0.44 0.12
N ALA A 56 2.09 -1.67 0.64
CA ALA A 56 0.99 -2.61 0.61
C ALA A 56 0.60 -3.02 2.05
N ARG A 57 -0.71 -3.04 2.32
CA ARG A 57 -1.25 -3.49 3.61
C ARG A 57 -1.73 -4.94 3.52
N VAL A 58 -0.79 -5.87 3.68
CA VAL A 58 -1.06 -7.31 3.61
C VAL A 58 -1.58 -7.93 4.92
N GLY A 59 -1.48 -7.20 6.04
CA GLY A 59 -1.89 -7.69 7.36
C GLY A 59 -0.85 -8.59 8.04
N GLU A 60 -0.95 -8.77 9.36
CA GLU A 60 0.08 -9.44 10.17
C GLU A 60 0.32 -10.91 9.80
N ALA A 61 -0.71 -11.61 9.33
CA ALA A 61 -0.62 -13.03 8.98
C ALA A 61 0.27 -13.29 7.76
N VAL A 62 0.25 -12.36 6.79
CA VAL A 62 1.02 -12.47 5.54
C VAL A 62 2.29 -11.62 5.60
N TYR A 63 2.34 -10.65 6.53
CA TYR A 63 3.49 -9.77 6.76
C TYR A 63 4.78 -10.54 6.99
N GLU A 64 4.78 -11.55 7.86
CA GLU A 64 6.01 -12.30 8.17
C GLU A 64 6.53 -13.06 6.94
N SER A 65 5.65 -13.76 6.22
CA SER A 65 6.03 -14.53 5.01
C SER A 65 6.46 -13.64 3.85
N GLU A 66 5.83 -12.49 3.66
CA GLU A 66 6.22 -11.56 2.58
C GLU A 66 7.49 -10.79 2.93
N LEU A 67 7.72 -10.49 4.21
CA LEU A 67 8.96 -9.86 4.65
C LEU A 67 10.20 -10.75 4.45
N GLU A 68 10.03 -12.07 4.34
CA GLU A 68 11.13 -12.98 3.96
C GLU A 68 11.57 -12.79 2.50
N LYS A 69 10.76 -12.14 1.64
CA LYS A 69 11.14 -11.89 0.24
C LYS A 69 12.18 -10.77 0.14
N PRO A 70 13.19 -10.90 -0.75
CA PRO A 70 14.24 -9.88 -0.93
C PRO A 70 13.71 -8.54 -1.44
N ASN A 71 12.55 -8.55 -2.09
CA ASN A 71 11.92 -7.35 -2.67
C ASN A 71 10.94 -6.67 -1.71
N CYS A 72 10.83 -7.18 -0.48
CA CYS A 72 9.99 -6.61 0.58
C CYS A 72 10.84 -5.99 1.68
N LEU A 73 10.37 -4.86 2.18
CA LEU A 73 11.00 -4.04 3.18
C LEU A 73 9.98 -3.79 4.30
N PRO A 74 10.40 -3.88 5.57
CA PRO A 74 9.50 -3.59 6.67
C PRO A 74 9.22 -2.08 6.71
N MET A 75 7.95 -1.71 6.94
CA MET A 75 7.60 -0.30 7.12
C MET A 75 8.02 0.19 8.52
N ASP A 76 9.24 0.71 8.62
CA ASP A 76 9.80 1.33 9.82
C ASP A 76 9.76 2.87 9.72
N PHE A 77 8.61 3.47 10.01
CA PHE A 77 8.47 4.94 9.97
C PHE A 77 8.77 5.62 11.32
N THR A 78 8.72 4.88 12.43
CA THR A 78 8.78 5.45 13.80
C THR A 78 9.66 4.66 14.78
N GLY A 79 10.50 3.73 14.28
CA GLY A 79 11.32 2.85 15.11
C GLY A 79 10.55 1.70 15.77
N ARG A 80 9.29 1.50 15.38
CA ARG A 80 8.52 0.28 15.67
C ARG A 80 7.99 -0.27 14.35
N PRO A 81 8.34 -1.51 13.96
CA PRO A 81 7.80 -2.12 12.76
C PRO A 81 6.28 -2.25 12.91
N MET A 82 5.54 -1.58 12.04
CA MET A 82 4.08 -1.72 12.02
C MET A 82 3.73 -3.03 11.34
N LYS A 83 3.38 -4.03 12.17
CA LYS A 83 2.91 -5.33 11.69
C LYS A 83 1.73 -5.16 10.73
N GLY A 84 1.85 -5.72 9.53
CA GLY A 84 0.83 -5.69 8.49
C GLY A 84 0.98 -4.63 7.40
N TYR A 85 2.06 -3.84 7.42
CA TYR A 85 2.44 -2.96 6.32
C TYR A 85 3.85 -3.27 5.82
N ILE A 86 3.97 -3.49 4.52
CA ILE A 86 5.26 -3.71 3.85
C ILE A 86 5.47 -2.64 2.79
N PHE A 87 6.74 -2.34 2.54
CA PHE A 87 7.18 -1.66 1.35
C PHE A 87 7.72 -2.68 0.36
N VAL A 88 7.29 -2.60 -0.88
CA VAL A 88 7.80 -3.43 -1.96
C VAL A 88 8.69 -2.53 -2.82
N THR A 89 9.85 -3.04 -3.22
CA THR A 89 10.76 -2.37 -4.16
C THR A 89 10.17 -2.41 -5.58
N PRO A 90 10.56 -1.50 -6.50
CA PRO A 90 10.07 -1.53 -7.88
C PRO A 90 10.26 -2.88 -8.57
N ASP A 91 11.31 -3.61 -8.22
CA ASP A 91 11.56 -4.97 -8.70
C ASP A 91 10.45 -5.98 -8.32
N GLY A 92 9.81 -5.78 -7.17
CA GLY A 92 8.72 -6.64 -6.69
C GLY A 92 7.32 -6.23 -7.16
N PHE A 93 7.16 -5.18 -7.96
CA PHE A 93 5.89 -4.78 -8.56
C PHE A 93 6.03 -4.29 -10.00
N ASP A 94 7.12 -4.66 -10.67
CA ASP A 94 7.39 -4.27 -12.06
C ASP A 94 6.28 -4.80 -13.00
N ALA A 95 5.91 -6.08 -12.83
CA ALA A 95 4.84 -6.72 -13.58
C ALA A 95 3.44 -6.40 -13.02
N ASP A 96 2.44 -6.47 -13.90
CA ASP A 96 1.04 -6.18 -13.51
C ASP A 96 0.48 -7.27 -12.60
N ASP A 97 0.89 -8.53 -12.83
CA ASP A 97 0.57 -9.66 -11.98
C ASP A 97 1.07 -9.47 -10.55
N ASP A 98 2.31 -8.98 -10.36
CA ASP A 98 2.85 -8.70 -9.03
C ASP A 98 2.06 -7.59 -8.33
N LEU A 99 1.78 -6.49 -9.04
CA LEU A 99 0.96 -5.41 -8.51
C LEU A 99 -0.44 -5.90 -8.12
N SER A 100 -1.05 -6.71 -8.97
CA SER A 100 -2.37 -7.30 -8.74
C SER A 100 -2.34 -8.25 -7.54
N TYR A 101 -1.28 -9.06 -7.38
CA TYR A 101 -1.05 -9.92 -6.22
C TYR A 101 -1.03 -9.11 -4.92
N TRP A 102 -0.28 -8.00 -4.88
CA TRP A 102 -0.24 -7.13 -3.71
C TRP A 102 -1.60 -6.50 -3.40
N LEU A 103 -2.32 -6.03 -4.43
CA LEU A 103 -3.66 -5.49 -4.30
C LEU A 103 -4.63 -6.55 -3.75
N ASP A 104 -4.55 -7.77 -4.26
CA ASP A 104 -5.41 -8.88 -3.83
C ASP A 104 -5.16 -9.25 -2.37
N LEU A 105 -3.90 -9.34 -1.94
CA LEU A 105 -3.55 -9.51 -0.53
C LEU A 105 -4.14 -8.40 0.35
N CYS A 106 -4.03 -7.15 -0.09
CA CYS A 106 -4.60 -6.02 0.65
C CYS A 106 -6.12 -6.09 0.73
N LEU A 107 -6.77 -6.54 -0.33
CA LEU A 107 -8.22 -6.69 -0.41
C LEU A 107 -8.73 -7.85 0.42
N ALA A 108 -8.01 -8.98 0.40
CA ALA A 108 -8.27 -10.13 1.26
C ALA A 108 -8.13 -9.76 2.74
N PHE A 109 -7.18 -8.89 3.08
CA PHE A 109 -7.02 -8.38 4.44
C PHE A 109 -8.01 -7.27 4.80
N ASN A 110 -8.53 -6.48 3.85
CA ASN A 110 -9.45 -5.38 4.11
C ASN A 110 -10.69 -5.72 4.98
N PRO A 111 -11.37 -6.88 4.84
CA PRO A 111 -12.45 -7.28 5.75
C PRO A 111 -11.95 -7.66 7.15
N LEU A 112 -10.77 -8.26 7.27
CA LEU A 112 -10.14 -8.63 8.54
C LEU A 112 -9.56 -7.40 9.27
N ALA A 113 -9.16 -6.40 8.51
CA ALA A 113 -8.62 -5.15 9.02
C ALA A 113 -9.70 -4.42 9.84
N LYS A 114 -9.45 -4.25 11.15
CA LYS A 114 -10.20 -3.28 11.94
C LYS A 114 -10.06 -1.91 11.28
N ALA A 115 -11.18 -1.33 10.85
CA ALA A 115 -11.22 0.09 10.56
C ALA A 115 -10.72 0.81 11.82
N SER A 116 -9.73 1.68 11.70
CA SER A 116 -9.45 2.62 12.78
C SER A 116 -10.77 3.31 13.11
N LYS A 117 -11.23 3.18 14.36
CA LYS A 117 -12.49 3.81 14.80
C LYS A 117 -12.50 5.24 14.26
N PRO A 118 -13.53 5.67 13.51
CA PRO A 118 -13.58 7.05 13.07
C PRO A 118 -13.46 7.91 14.32
N LYS A 119 -12.47 8.81 14.37
CA LYS A 119 -12.39 9.80 15.44
C LYS A 119 -13.71 10.56 15.37
N LYS A 120 -14.60 10.31 16.33
CA LYS A 120 -15.83 11.07 16.54
C LYS A 120 -15.42 12.55 16.47
N LYS A 121 -15.85 13.28 15.44
CA LYS A 121 -15.75 14.73 15.45
C LYS A 121 -16.58 15.17 16.66
N ILE A 122 -15.91 15.56 17.74
CA ILE A 122 -16.55 16.26 18.85
C ILE A 122 -16.95 17.60 18.25
N LYS A 123 -18.26 17.82 18.16
CA LYS A 123 -18.87 19.03 17.66
C LYS A 123 -18.94 20.07 18.78
#